data_AF-A0A0K9XFY9-F1
#
_entry.id   AF-A0A0K9XFY9-F1
#
_cell.length_a   1.000
_cell.length_b   1.000
_cell.length_c   1.000
_cell.angle_alpha   90.00
_cell.angle_beta   90.00
_cell.angle_gamma   90.00
#
_symmetry.space_group_name_H-M   'P 1'
#
loop_
_entity.id
_entity.type
_entity.pdbx_description
1 polymer ?
#
loop_
_entity_poly.entity_id
_entity_poly.type
_entity_poly.pdbx_seq_one_letter_code
_entity_poly.pdbx_strand_id
1 'polypeptide(L)'
;MRRIAAALLTALLAVFAAAVLPAATAHAESPGSCRTHHDGPAAFGSCTGVAPGIMWRIEAACFYLVGDQPVTYWTAGDVVTGDGTSKALCTKPRSYATKTINPVVVGVTGQQGRLVGYGGKCVDVRHGSAKNATPVQIYDCNGTAAQWWTLGSDRTVRALGKCLNVVWGRSENGTKVEIYDCVGSQAEQWVPQADGSLRNVLTGKCLDDLGFDTTNGTQLGIWDCNGAANQKWVLTP
;
A
#
# COMPACT_ATOMS: atom_id res chain seq x y z
N MET A 1 30.06 -0.55 -77.67
CA MET A 1 28.67 -0.21 -78.06
C MET A 1 27.76 -1.40 -77.80
N ARG A 2 26.98 -1.36 -76.71
CA ARG A 2 25.61 -1.92 -76.60
C ARG A 2 25.08 -1.55 -75.21
N ARG A 3 23.97 -0.81 -75.22
CA ARG A 3 23.22 -0.27 -74.08
C ARG A 3 22.26 -1.36 -73.59
N ILE A 4 22.14 -1.57 -72.28
CA ILE A 4 20.91 -2.08 -71.66
C ILE A 4 20.70 -1.32 -70.34
N ALA A 5 19.51 -0.74 -70.21
CA ALA A 5 19.05 0.08 -69.10
C ALA A 5 18.48 -0.75 -67.95
N ALA A 6 18.61 -0.27 -66.72
CA ALA A 6 17.80 -0.66 -65.56
C ALA A 6 17.80 0.55 -64.60
N ALA A 7 16.73 1.35 -64.57
CA ALA A 7 15.52 1.19 -63.76
C ALA A 7 15.59 2.16 -62.56
N LEU A 8 14.76 3.22 -62.63
CA LEU A 8 14.51 4.16 -61.54
C LEU A 8 13.93 3.40 -60.34
N LEU A 9 14.43 3.70 -59.14
CA LEU A 9 13.69 3.46 -57.90
C LEU A 9 13.63 4.76 -57.10
N THR A 10 12.46 5.40 -57.19
CA THR A 10 12.08 6.59 -56.44
C THR A 10 11.90 6.19 -54.96
N ALA A 11 12.71 6.73 -54.06
CA ALA A 11 12.52 6.53 -52.63
C ALA A 11 11.35 7.39 -52.12
N LEU A 12 10.21 6.77 -51.82
CA LEU A 12 9.12 7.41 -51.08
C LEU A 12 9.46 7.37 -49.58
N LEU A 13 9.82 8.52 -48.98
CA LEU A 13 9.84 8.66 -47.52
C LEU A 13 8.39 8.74 -47.03
N ALA A 14 7.89 7.67 -46.42
CA ALA A 14 6.66 7.69 -45.64
C ALA A 14 6.93 8.35 -44.28
N VAL A 15 6.40 9.56 -44.09
CA VAL A 15 6.32 10.21 -42.77
C VAL A 15 5.25 9.48 -41.96
N PHE A 16 5.66 8.59 -41.04
CA PHE A 16 4.76 8.06 -40.03
C PHE A 16 4.55 9.13 -38.96
N ALA A 17 3.46 9.89 -39.09
CA ALA A 17 2.90 10.63 -37.97
C ALA A 17 2.36 9.60 -36.97
N ALA A 18 3.07 9.40 -35.86
CA ALA A 18 2.53 8.66 -34.72
C ALA A 18 1.31 9.43 -34.21
N ALA A 19 0.11 8.95 -34.52
CA ALA A 19 -1.11 9.41 -33.89
C ALA A 19 -0.99 9.08 -32.39
N VAL A 20 -0.80 10.11 -31.57
CA VAL A 20 -0.95 9.99 -30.12
C VAL A 20 -2.44 9.74 -29.88
N LEU A 21 -2.79 8.47 -29.69
CA LEU A 21 -4.11 8.10 -29.19
C LEU A 21 -4.28 8.76 -27.81
N PRO A 22 -5.44 9.38 -27.51
CA PRO A 22 -5.71 9.80 -26.14
C PRO A 22 -5.62 8.57 -25.25
N ALA A 23 -4.92 8.69 -24.12
CA ALA A 23 -4.75 7.62 -23.16
C ALA A 23 -6.13 7.01 -22.88
N ALA A 24 -6.33 5.76 -23.31
CA ALA A 24 -7.41 4.95 -22.78
C ALA A 24 -7.29 5.06 -21.26
N THR A 25 -8.39 5.45 -20.60
CA THR A 25 -8.51 5.41 -19.14
C THR A 25 -7.87 4.11 -18.67
N ALA A 26 -6.69 4.21 -18.04
CA ALA A 26 -5.93 3.05 -17.64
C ALA A 26 -6.87 2.18 -16.81
N HIS A 27 -7.22 1.00 -17.33
CA HIS A 27 -7.82 -0.02 -16.50
C HIS A 27 -6.79 -0.27 -15.41
N ALA A 28 -7.09 0.18 -14.19
CA ALA A 28 -6.24 -0.09 -13.03
C ALA A 28 -5.92 -1.58 -13.05
N GLU A 29 -4.63 -1.92 -13.05
CA GLU A 29 -4.21 -3.32 -13.09
C GLU A 29 -4.90 -4.05 -11.95
N SER A 30 -5.57 -5.17 -12.27
CA SER A 30 -6.20 -6.01 -11.25
C SER A 30 -5.11 -6.43 -10.25
N PRO A 31 -5.33 -6.31 -8.93
CA PRO A 31 -4.31 -6.58 -7.91
C PRO A 31 -3.83 -8.05 -7.91
N GLY A 32 -4.61 -8.93 -8.53
CA GLY A 32 -4.32 -10.36 -8.70
C GLY A 32 -5.47 -11.04 -9.45
N SER A 33 -5.69 -12.33 -9.19
CA SER A 33 -6.88 -13.04 -9.68
C SER A 33 -8.07 -12.74 -8.76
N CYS A 34 -9.05 -12.00 -9.25
CA CYS A 34 -10.15 -11.48 -8.44
C CYS A 34 -11.51 -12.03 -8.85
N ARG A 35 -12.37 -12.32 -7.87
CA ARG A 35 -13.80 -12.63 -8.04
C ARG A 35 -14.65 -11.60 -7.30
N THR A 36 -15.70 -11.11 -7.93
CA THR A 36 -16.60 -10.13 -7.34
C THR A 36 -18.04 -10.63 -7.31
N HIS A 37 -18.79 -10.21 -6.30
CA HIS A 37 -20.23 -10.46 -6.19
C HIS A 37 -20.88 -9.37 -5.34
N HIS A 38 -22.21 -9.29 -5.38
CA HIS A 38 -22.99 -8.39 -4.53
C HIS A 38 -24.16 -9.12 -3.88
N ASP A 39 -24.57 -8.65 -2.71
CA ASP A 39 -25.74 -9.12 -1.98
C ASP A 39 -26.43 -7.91 -1.31
N GLY A 40 -27.61 -7.56 -1.82
CA GLY A 40 -28.35 -6.37 -1.39
C GLY A 40 -27.50 -5.09 -1.48
N PRO A 41 -27.30 -4.34 -0.38
CA PRO A 41 -26.48 -3.13 -0.35
C PRO A 41 -24.96 -3.41 -0.27
N ALA A 42 -24.53 -4.67 -0.21
CA ALA A 42 -23.12 -5.01 -0.04
C ALA A 42 -22.49 -5.48 -1.37
N ALA A 43 -21.29 -4.98 -1.64
CA ALA A 43 -20.42 -5.45 -2.71
C ALA A 43 -19.19 -6.12 -2.09
N PHE A 44 -18.68 -7.15 -2.75
CA PHE A 44 -17.54 -7.94 -2.32
C PHE A 44 -16.59 -8.19 -3.48
N GLY A 45 -15.30 -8.15 -3.20
CA GLY A 45 -14.25 -8.65 -4.09
C GLY A 45 -13.26 -9.47 -3.30
N SER A 46 -12.92 -10.65 -3.80
CA SER A 46 -11.88 -11.51 -3.21
C SER A 46 -10.79 -11.73 -4.24
N CYS A 47 -9.54 -11.44 -3.86
CA CYS A 47 -8.38 -11.56 -4.74
C CYS A 47 -7.34 -12.50 -4.13
N THR A 48 -6.71 -13.31 -4.99
CA THR A 48 -5.62 -14.23 -4.66
C THR A 48 -4.44 -14.03 -5.60
N GLY A 49 -3.23 -14.39 -5.16
CA GLY A 49 -1.99 -14.13 -5.90
C GLY A 49 -1.61 -12.65 -5.91
N VAL A 50 -2.16 -11.88 -4.98
CA VAL A 50 -1.80 -10.49 -4.73
C VAL A 50 -0.51 -10.49 -3.93
N ALA A 51 0.51 -9.80 -4.42
CA ALA A 51 1.78 -9.73 -3.69
C ALA A 51 1.56 -9.16 -2.27
N PRO A 52 2.25 -9.66 -1.23
CA PRO A 52 1.97 -9.32 0.18
C PRO A 52 1.98 -7.82 0.53
N GLY A 53 2.57 -6.98 -0.32
CA GLY A 53 2.58 -5.52 -0.18
C GLY A 53 1.61 -4.73 -1.00
N ILE A 54 0.92 -5.38 -1.93
CA ILE A 54 -0.04 -4.71 -2.77
C ILE A 54 -1.29 -4.47 -1.93
N MET A 55 -1.53 -3.19 -1.69
CA MET A 55 -2.76 -2.71 -1.12
C MET A 55 -3.80 -2.55 -2.23
N TRP A 56 -5.03 -2.95 -1.97
CA TRP A 56 -6.12 -2.84 -2.93
C TRP A 56 -7.46 -2.73 -2.20
N ARG A 57 -8.48 -2.27 -2.91
CA ARG A 57 -9.87 -2.31 -2.45
C ARG A 57 -10.80 -2.55 -3.63
N ILE A 58 -12.07 -2.83 -3.39
CA ILE A 58 -13.07 -2.69 -4.44
C ILE A 58 -13.62 -1.27 -4.52
N GLU A 59 -13.94 -0.84 -5.73
CA GLU A 59 -14.83 0.28 -5.99
C GLU A 59 -16.10 -0.26 -6.65
N ALA A 60 -17.24 -0.01 -6.02
CA ALA A 60 -18.52 -0.58 -6.43
C ALA A 60 -19.51 0.51 -6.78
N ALA A 61 -20.22 0.35 -7.89
CA ALA A 61 -21.36 1.20 -8.21
C ALA A 61 -22.59 0.72 -7.44
N CYS A 62 -23.19 1.66 -6.71
CA CYS A 62 -24.46 1.52 -6.01
C CYS A 62 -25.55 2.27 -6.77
N PHE A 63 -26.81 1.89 -6.55
CA PHE A 63 -27.95 2.68 -6.99
C PHE A 63 -29.05 2.70 -5.94
N TYR A 64 -29.89 3.73 -5.98
CA TYR A 64 -31.19 3.77 -5.31
C TYR A 64 -32.20 4.39 -6.28
N LEU A 65 -33.49 4.26 -5.97
CA LEU A 65 -34.56 4.76 -6.83
C LEU A 65 -35.11 6.08 -6.29
N VAL A 66 -35.23 7.07 -7.18
CA VAL A 66 -36.01 8.31 -6.93
C VAL A 66 -37.18 8.29 -7.91
N GLY A 67 -38.38 7.95 -7.40
CA GLY A 67 -39.44 7.44 -8.26
C GLY A 67 -39.00 6.11 -8.88
N ASP A 68 -39.14 5.96 -10.19
CA ASP A 68 -38.67 4.77 -10.94
C ASP A 68 -37.32 4.99 -11.64
N GLN A 69 -36.64 6.11 -11.37
CA GLN A 69 -35.37 6.44 -12.00
C GLN A 69 -34.19 6.00 -11.11
N PRO A 70 -33.23 5.22 -11.64
CA PRO A 70 -32.05 4.81 -10.90
C PRO A 70 -31.07 5.99 -10.78
N VAL A 71 -30.71 6.33 -9.56
CA VAL A 71 -29.63 7.25 -9.25
C VAL A 71 -28.41 6.45 -8.81
N THR A 72 -27.35 6.49 -9.61
CA THR A 72 -26.11 5.75 -9.34
C THR A 72 -25.09 6.59 -8.59
N TYR A 73 -24.32 5.97 -7.71
CA TYR A 73 -23.17 6.58 -7.03
C TYR A 73 -22.12 5.51 -6.72
N TRP A 74 -20.90 5.93 -6.41
CA TRP A 74 -19.81 5.02 -6.10
C TRP A 74 -19.57 4.90 -4.59
N THR A 75 -19.18 3.71 -4.16
CA THR A 75 -18.67 3.45 -2.82
C THR A 75 -17.34 2.72 -2.91
N ALA A 76 -16.49 2.88 -1.91
CA ALA A 76 -15.22 2.21 -1.79
C ALA A 76 -15.29 1.17 -0.67
N GLY A 77 -14.63 0.04 -0.89
CA GLY A 77 -14.51 -1.01 0.11
C GLY A 77 -13.35 -0.80 1.06
N ASP A 78 -13.27 -1.69 2.04
CA ASP A 78 -12.13 -1.79 2.95
C ASP A 78 -10.83 -2.06 2.18
N VAL A 79 -9.74 -1.43 2.61
CA VAL A 79 -8.42 -1.67 2.01
C VAL A 79 -7.85 -2.98 2.55
N VAL A 80 -7.46 -3.85 1.63
CA VAL A 80 -6.82 -5.16 1.85
C VAL A 80 -5.36 -5.06 1.45
N THR A 81 -4.48 -5.82 2.10
CA THR A 81 -3.05 -5.91 1.76
C THR A 81 -2.71 -7.38 1.49
N GLY A 82 -2.14 -7.68 0.32
CA GLY A 82 -1.98 -9.05 -0.14
C GLY A 82 -3.33 -9.71 -0.45
N ASP A 83 -3.36 -11.04 -0.35
CA ASP A 83 -4.58 -11.83 -0.58
C ASP A 83 -5.67 -11.51 0.44
N GLY A 84 -6.93 -11.48 0.00
CA GLY A 84 -8.05 -11.28 0.92
C GLY A 84 -9.34 -10.83 0.25
N THR A 85 -10.24 -10.28 1.07
CA THR A 85 -11.57 -9.85 0.66
C THR A 85 -11.81 -8.40 1.07
N SER A 86 -12.15 -7.56 0.09
CA SER A 86 -12.60 -6.19 0.29
C SER A 86 -14.12 -6.14 0.23
N LYS A 87 -14.75 -5.46 1.18
CA LYS A 87 -16.20 -5.27 1.26
C LYS A 87 -16.52 -3.78 1.17
N ALA A 88 -17.50 -3.43 0.36
CA ALA A 88 -18.04 -2.08 0.30
C ALA A 88 -19.54 -2.09 0.61
N LEU A 89 -20.02 -1.05 1.29
CA LEU A 89 -21.43 -0.88 1.63
C LEU A 89 -22.02 0.34 0.92
N CYS A 90 -23.18 0.14 0.30
CA CYS A 90 -24.01 1.20 -0.20
C CYS A 90 -24.74 1.87 0.98
N THR A 91 -24.41 3.13 1.26
CA THR A 91 -24.85 3.83 2.47
C THR A 91 -26.15 4.62 2.33
N LYS A 92 -26.72 4.75 1.12
CA LYS A 92 -27.98 5.46 0.93
C LYS A 92 -29.17 4.57 1.35
N PRO A 93 -30.25 5.15 1.91
CA PRO A 93 -31.45 4.37 2.23
C PRO A 93 -31.98 3.61 1.01
N ARG A 94 -32.28 2.32 1.19
CA ARG A 94 -32.79 1.42 0.14
C ARG A 94 -31.90 1.39 -1.12
N SER A 95 -30.60 1.54 -0.94
CA SER A 95 -29.63 1.36 -2.02
C SER A 95 -29.20 -0.09 -2.17
N TYR A 96 -28.78 -0.44 -3.37
CA TYR A 96 -28.30 -1.76 -3.75
C TYR A 96 -26.97 -1.64 -4.48
N ALA A 97 -26.08 -2.60 -4.24
CA ALA A 97 -24.86 -2.76 -5.03
C ALA A 97 -25.21 -3.34 -6.41
N THR A 98 -24.44 -2.94 -7.42
CA THR A 98 -24.56 -3.48 -8.79
C THR A 98 -23.45 -4.49 -9.07
N LYS A 99 -23.54 -5.16 -10.22
CA LYS A 99 -22.45 -6.01 -10.75
C LYS A 99 -21.19 -5.25 -11.13
N THR A 100 -21.23 -3.92 -11.21
CA THR A 100 -20.07 -3.10 -11.53
C THR A 100 -19.22 -2.92 -10.28
N ILE A 101 -18.27 -3.83 -10.10
CA ILE A 101 -17.34 -3.89 -8.97
C ILE A 101 -15.93 -4.07 -9.52
N ASN A 102 -15.07 -3.09 -9.24
CA ASN A 102 -13.71 -3.03 -9.74
C ASN A 102 -12.73 -3.20 -8.57
N PRO A 103 -11.99 -4.32 -8.49
CA PRO A 103 -10.80 -4.40 -7.66
C PRO A 103 -9.76 -3.42 -8.21
N VAL A 104 -9.28 -2.51 -7.37
CA VAL A 104 -8.30 -1.50 -7.73
C VAL A 104 -7.14 -1.53 -6.74
N VAL A 105 -5.91 -1.55 -7.25
CA VAL A 105 -4.72 -1.31 -6.43
C VAL A 105 -4.81 0.11 -5.86
N VAL A 106 -4.61 0.24 -4.55
CA VAL A 106 -4.62 1.52 -3.84
C VAL A 106 -3.35 1.63 -3.03
N GLY A 107 -2.74 2.80 -2.96
CA GLY A 107 -1.53 2.95 -2.19
C GLY A 107 -0.76 4.21 -2.55
N VAL A 108 0.24 4.49 -1.74
CA VAL A 108 1.25 5.49 -2.05
C VAL A 108 2.36 4.83 -2.84
N THR A 109 2.88 5.53 -3.84
CA THR A 109 4.12 5.16 -4.51
C THR A 109 5.24 5.09 -3.47
N GLY A 110 6.04 4.03 -3.51
CA GLY A 110 7.07 3.84 -2.50
C GLY A 110 7.84 2.54 -2.70
N GLN A 111 9.00 2.43 -2.06
CA GLN A 111 9.72 1.18 -2.00
C GLN A 111 9.00 0.23 -1.03
N GLN A 112 8.97 -1.05 -1.38
CA GLN A 112 8.19 -2.05 -0.68
C GLN A 112 9.07 -3.22 -0.27
N GLY A 113 8.80 -3.79 0.90
CA GLY A 113 9.51 -4.94 1.42
C GLY A 113 9.36 -5.12 2.92
N ARG A 114 10.05 -6.13 3.45
CA ARG A 114 10.27 -6.35 4.87
C ARG A 114 11.35 -5.43 5.39
N LEU A 115 11.10 -4.77 6.52
CA LEU A 115 12.14 -4.04 7.25
C LEU A 115 12.83 -5.01 8.20
N VAL A 116 14.04 -5.45 7.84
CA VAL A 116 14.85 -6.40 8.61
C VAL A 116 15.87 -5.63 9.44
N GLY A 117 15.90 -5.87 10.74
CA GLY A 117 16.79 -5.19 11.68
C GLY A 117 17.74 -6.13 12.44
N TYR A 118 18.10 -5.71 13.64
CA TYR A 118 18.98 -6.46 14.53
C TYR A 118 18.48 -7.89 14.79
N GLY A 119 19.42 -8.85 14.88
CA GLY A 119 19.11 -10.27 15.04
C GLY A 119 18.38 -10.92 13.85
N GLY A 120 18.29 -10.24 12.69
CA GLY A 120 17.55 -10.73 11.52
C GLY A 120 16.04 -10.71 11.70
N LYS A 121 15.53 -9.93 12.68
CA LYS A 121 14.10 -9.80 12.96
C LYS A 121 13.45 -8.82 12.02
N CYS A 122 12.19 -9.06 11.71
CA CYS A 122 11.36 -8.19 10.89
C CYS A 122 10.51 -7.25 11.77
N VAL A 123 10.34 -6.01 11.31
CA VAL A 123 9.27 -5.12 11.80
C VAL A 123 7.93 -5.75 11.43
N ASP A 124 7.09 -5.99 12.43
CA ASP A 124 5.89 -6.84 12.34
C ASP A 124 4.69 -6.15 12.99
N VAL A 125 3.54 -6.16 12.32
CA VAL A 125 2.27 -5.75 12.93
C VAL A 125 1.74 -6.93 13.75
N ARG A 126 1.62 -6.74 15.07
CA ARG A 126 1.30 -7.81 16.00
C ARG A 126 0.01 -8.55 15.60
N HIS A 127 0.13 -9.87 15.45
CA HIS A 127 -0.94 -10.78 15.01
C HIS A 127 -1.56 -10.47 13.64
N GLY A 128 -0.93 -9.62 12.81
CA GLY A 128 -1.51 -9.16 11.54
C GLY A 128 -2.82 -8.39 11.69
N SER A 129 -3.09 -7.83 12.88
CA SER A 129 -4.32 -7.10 13.15
C SER A 129 -4.27 -5.70 12.53
N ALA A 130 -5.17 -5.41 11.59
CA ALA A 130 -5.33 -4.07 11.01
C ALA A 130 -6.21 -3.14 11.87
N LYS A 131 -6.24 -3.31 13.19
CA LYS A 131 -6.95 -2.39 14.10
C LYS A 131 -6.03 -1.22 14.48
N ASN A 132 -6.60 -0.04 14.68
CA ASN A 132 -5.85 1.09 15.26
C ASN A 132 -5.26 0.71 16.61
N ALA A 133 -4.10 1.29 16.91
CA ALA A 133 -3.30 1.00 18.08
C ALA A 133 -2.81 -0.44 18.20
N THR A 134 -2.77 -1.19 17.08
CA THR A 134 -2.10 -2.51 17.09
C THR A 134 -0.60 -2.29 17.23
N PRO A 135 0.05 -2.92 18.22
CA PRO A 135 1.50 -2.81 18.43
C PRO A 135 2.32 -3.20 17.20
N VAL A 136 3.38 -2.45 16.94
CA VAL A 136 4.44 -2.85 16.02
C VAL A 136 5.59 -3.45 16.82
N GLN A 137 6.02 -4.64 16.44
CA GLN A 137 6.95 -5.47 17.19
C GLN A 137 8.09 -5.98 16.30
N ILE A 138 9.11 -6.56 16.92
CA ILE A 138 10.01 -7.48 16.23
C ILE A 138 9.44 -8.89 16.23
N TYR A 139 9.61 -9.60 15.12
CA TYR A 139 9.25 -11.01 15.01
C TYR A 139 10.16 -11.71 13.98
N ASP A 140 10.22 -13.04 14.03
CA ASP A 140 10.88 -13.80 12.96
C ASP A 140 10.25 -13.49 11.61
N CYS A 141 11.09 -13.29 10.60
CA CYS A 141 10.61 -13.01 9.26
C CYS A 141 9.83 -14.22 8.69
N ASN A 142 8.54 -14.03 8.41
CA ASN A 142 7.60 -15.07 8.00
C ASN A 142 6.90 -14.78 6.67
N GLY A 143 7.15 -13.60 6.05
CA GLY A 143 6.64 -13.26 4.72
C GLY A 143 5.15 -12.95 4.65
N THR A 144 4.46 -12.85 5.79
CA THR A 144 3.06 -12.44 5.84
C THR A 144 2.92 -10.95 5.54
N ALA A 145 1.70 -10.52 5.17
CA ALA A 145 1.37 -9.11 4.95
C ALA A 145 1.64 -8.22 6.20
N ALA A 146 1.67 -8.81 7.40
CA ALA A 146 1.97 -8.10 8.64
C ALA A 146 3.42 -7.57 8.72
N GLN A 147 4.33 -8.12 7.91
CA GLN A 147 5.73 -7.73 7.85
C GLN A 147 6.08 -6.96 6.60
N TRP A 148 5.09 -6.71 5.75
CA TRP A 148 5.31 -6.02 4.50
C TRP A 148 5.00 -4.54 4.64
N TRP A 149 6.03 -3.73 4.45
CA TRP A 149 5.99 -2.29 4.64
C TRP A 149 6.20 -1.55 3.32
N THR A 150 5.47 -0.45 3.15
CA THR A 150 5.70 0.53 2.09
C THR A 150 6.33 1.77 2.69
N LEU A 151 7.53 2.12 2.23
CA LEU A 151 8.16 3.41 2.48
C LEU A 151 7.63 4.39 1.43
N GLY A 152 6.57 5.11 1.79
CA GLY A 152 5.85 5.99 0.91
C GLY A 152 6.62 7.26 0.56
N SER A 153 6.44 7.76 -0.67
CA SER A 153 7.00 9.04 -1.12
C SER A 153 6.42 10.25 -0.36
N ASP A 154 5.31 10.05 0.37
CA ASP A 154 4.70 11.03 1.27
C ASP A 154 5.29 11.02 2.69
N ARG A 155 6.39 10.28 2.90
CA ARG A 155 7.10 10.06 4.18
C ARG A 155 6.36 9.18 5.17
N THR A 156 5.27 8.52 4.79
CA THR A 156 4.65 7.52 5.66
C THR A 156 5.32 6.15 5.51
N VAL A 157 5.31 5.35 6.58
CA VAL A 157 5.72 3.94 6.55
C VAL A 157 4.48 3.11 6.82
N ARG A 158 4.01 2.33 5.84
CA ARG A 158 2.66 1.74 5.87
C ARG A 158 2.67 0.22 5.84
N ALA A 159 1.81 -0.39 6.64
CA ALA A 159 1.46 -1.81 6.57
C ALA A 159 -0.04 -1.98 6.84
N LEU A 160 -0.67 -2.95 6.19
CA LEU A 160 -2.10 -3.24 6.37
C LEU A 160 -3.03 -2.02 6.20
N GLY A 161 -2.68 -1.12 5.28
CA GLY A 161 -3.40 0.13 5.03
C GLY A 161 -3.29 1.20 6.13
N LYS A 162 -2.37 1.03 7.08
CA LYS A 162 -2.18 1.92 8.24
C LYS A 162 -0.77 2.49 8.25
N CYS A 163 -0.60 3.60 8.95
CA CYS A 163 0.68 4.27 9.13
C CYS A 163 1.36 3.83 10.43
N LEU A 164 2.68 3.63 10.38
CA LEU A 164 3.53 3.50 11.56
C LEU A 164 3.47 4.82 12.36
N ASN A 165 2.95 4.75 13.57
CA ASN A 165 2.64 5.89 14.42
C ASN A 165 3.43 5.83 15.72
N VAL A 166 3.94 6.98 16.16
CA VAL A 166 4.42 7.15 17.54
C VAL A 166 3.21 7.36 18.45
N VAL A 167 3.05 6.50 19.45
CA VAL A 167 1.90 6.52 20.37
C VAL A 167 1.73 7.91 21.00
N TRP A 168 0.58 8.54 20.75
CA TRP A 168 0.23 9.91 21.18
C TRP A 168 1.21 11.01 20.75
N GLY A 169 2.10 10.77 19.78
CA GLY A 169 3.13 11.73 19.35
C GLY A 169 4.14 12.10 20.45
N ARG A 170 4.27 11.26 21.48
CA ARG A 170 5.16 11.48 22.62
C ARG A 170 6.63 11.40 22.22
N SER A 171 7.46 12.23 22.84
CA SER A 171 8.87 12.40 22.47
C SER A 171 9.84 11.82 23.49
N GLU A 172 9.37 11.08 24.49
CA GLU A 172 10.23 10.41 25.46
C GLU A 172 10.88 9.16 24.85
N ASN A 173 12.13 8.87 25.23
CA ASN A 173 12.80 7.61 24.87
C ASN A 173 12.00 6.42 25.40
N GLY A 174 11.84 5.39 24.58
CA GLY A 174 11.02 4.22 24.88
C GLY A 174 9.53 4.39 24.57
N THR A 175 9.08 5.56 24.11
CA THR A 175 7.71 5.73 23.60
C THR A 175 7.46 4.69 22.51
N LYS A 176 6.40 3.91 22.67
CA LYS A 176 6.09 2.80 21.79
C LYS A 176 5.56 3.27 20.44
N VAL A 177 5.69 2.39 19.45
CA VAL A 177 5.07 2.57 18.14
C VAL A 177 3.95 1.56 17.92
N GLU A 178 3.01 1.95 17.07
CA GLU A 178 1.81 1.20 16.71
C GLU A 178 1.46 1.48 15.25
N ILE A 179 0.47 0.77 14.71
CA ILE A 179 -0.19 1.22 13.49
C ILE A 179 -1.47 2.00 13.81
N TYR A 180 -1.71 3.06 13.04
CA TYR A 180 -2.91 3.88 13.13
C TYR A 180 -3.40 4.28 11.74
N ASP A 181 -4.67 4.67 11.63
CA ASP A 181 -5.17 5.26 10.38
C ASP A 181 -4.31 6.47 10.02
N CYS A 182 -3.90 6.58 8.76
CA CYS A 182 -3.06 7.68 8.31
C CYS A 182 -3.84 9.01 8.36
N VAL A 183 -3.59 9.84 9.38
CA VAL A 183 -4.27 11.14 9.57
C VAL A 183 -3.42 12.32 9.12
N GLY A 184 -2.19 12.07 8.63
CA GLY A 184 -1.29 13.11 8.13
C GLY A 184 -0.49 13.80 9.24
N SER A 185 -0.45 13.20 10.43
CA SER A 185 0.36 13.70 11.55
C SER A 185 1.85 13.57 11.26
N GLN A 186 2.66 14.47 11.81
CA GLN A 186 4.13 14.32 11.78
C GLN A 186 4.60 13.11 12.61
N ALA A 187 3.80 12.63 13.57
CA ALA A 187 4.06 11.40 14.32
C ALA A 187 4.04 10.14 13.45
N GLU A 188 3.42 10.21 12.27
CA GLU A 188 3.28 9.12 11.30
C GLU A 188 4.29 9.23 10.14
N GLN A 189 5.10 10.30 10.14
CA GLN A 189 6.07 10.56 9.10
C GLN A 189 7.46 10.13 9.55
N TRP A 190 8.12 9.35 8.72
CA TRP A 190 9.44 8.77 8.94
C TRP A 190 10.32 9.01 7.73
N VAL A 191 11.54 9.44 7.97
CA VAL A 191 12.55 9.71 6.95
C VAL A 191 13.63 8.64 7.05
N PRO A 192 13.74 7.74 6.05
CA PRO A 192 14.89 6.85 5.94
C PRO A 192 16.19 7.64 5.85
N GLN A 193 17.17 7.26 6.65
CA GLN A 193 18.49 7.86 6.67
C GLN A 193 19.48 6.98 5.90
N ALA A 194 20.57 7.58 5.41
CA ALA A 194 21.62 6.87 4.69
C ALA A 194 22.30 5.78 5.53
N ASP A 195 22.25 5.91 6.86
CA ASP A 195 22.82 4.95 7.80
C ASP A 195 21.87 3.77 8.12
N GLY A 196 20.71 3.68 7.46
CA GLY A 196 19.71 2.64 7.65
C GLY A 196 18.72 2.90 8.78
N SER A 197 18.81 4.01 9.51
CA SER A 197 17.80 4.36 10.50
C SER A 197 16.52 4.94 9.89
N LEU A 198 15.39 4.75 10.58
CA LEU A 198 14.12 5.41 10.25
C LEU A 198 13.85 6.49 11.29
N ARG A 199 14.00 7.76 10.90
CA ARG A 199 13.86 8.90 11.82
C ARG A 199 12.47 9.50 11.74
N ASN A 200 11.78 9.59 12.87
CA ASN A 200 10.47 10.21 12.97
C ASN A 200 10.56 11.74 12.81
N VAL A 201 9.64 12.33 12.04
CA VAL A 201 9.62 13.77 11.74
C VAL A 201 9.24 14.60 12.96
N LEU A 202 8.24 14.18 13.75
CA LEU A 202 7.77 14.95 14.91
C LEU A 202 8.81 14.97 16.03
N THR A 203 9.35 13.81 16.37
CA THR A 203 10.20 13.64 17.57
C THR A 203 11.70 13.77 17.27
N GLY A 204 12.10 13.62 15.99
CA GLY A 204 13.50 13.58 15.60
C GLY A 204 14.26 12.33 16.06
N LYS A 205 13.56 11.34 16.63
CA LYS A 205 14.10 10.08 17.16
C LYS A 205 14.00 8.94 16.16
N CYS A 206 14.77 7.88 16.37
CA CYS A 206 14.86 6.74 15.48
C CYS A 206 13.94 5.60 15.93
N LEU A 207 13.37 4.84 14.99
CA LEU A 207 12.71 3.56 15.26
C LEU A 207 13.73 2.60 15.85
N ASP A 208 13.41 2.06 17.02
CA ASP A 208 14.35 1.36 17.89
C ASP A 208 13.75 0.04 18.38
N ASP A 209 14.53 -1.03 18.21
CA ASP A 209 14.36 -2.27 18.97
C ASP A 209 14.93 -2.08 20.39
N LEU A 210 14.01 -1.81 21.31
CA LEU A 210 14.32 -1.30 22.64
C LEU A 210 15.13 -2.31 23.45
N GLY A 211 16.38 -1.94 23.75
CA GLY A 211 17.28 -2.75 24.56
C GLY A 211 17.97 -3.88 23.80
N PHE A 212 18.02 -3.84 22.47
CA PHE A 212 18.61 -4.90 21.62
C PHE A 212 17.95 -6.27 21.87
N ASP A 213 16.63 -6.28 22.03
CA ASP A 213 15.91 -7.51 22.29
C ASP A 213 15.80 -8.33 20.99
N THR A 214 15.85 -9.65 21.09
CA THR A 214 15.60 -10.54 19.94
C THR A 214 14.45 -11.51 20.21
N THR A 215 13.71 -11.27 21.31
CA THR A 215 12.53 -12.01 21.68
C THR A 215 11.37 -11.64 20.75
N ASN A 216 10.77 -12.65 20.14
CA ASN A 216 9.59 -12.45 19.30
C ASN A 216 8.47 -11.79 20.11
N GLY A 217 7.89 -10.74 19.55
CA GLY A 217 6.80 -10.01 20.15
C GLY A 217 7.21 -8.76 20.91
N THR A 218 8.50 -8.49 21.08
CA THR A 218 8.97 -7.27 21.72
C THR A 218 8.54 -6.05 20.91
N GLN A 219 7.79 -5.15 21.55
CA GLN A 219 7.24 -3.96 20.90
C GLN A 219 8.32 -2.91 20.70
N LEU A 220 8.47 -2.47 19.45
CA LEU A 220 9.35 -1.39 19.04
C LEU A 220 8.96 -0.06 19.70
N GLY A 221 9.90 0.87 19.74
CA GLY A 221 9.63 2.23 20.15
C GLY A 221 10.52 3.22 19.42
N ILE A 222 10.62 4.41 20.00
CA ILE A 222 11.57 5.43 19.57
C ILE A 222 12.66 5.64 20.61
N TRP A 223 13.85 5.97 20.14
CA TRP A 223 14.97 6.37 20.99
C TRP A 223 15.82 7.42 20.29
N ASP A 224 16.62 8.16 21.04
CA ASP A 224 17.65 9.03 20.47
C ASP A 224 18.50 8.27 19.45
N CYS A 225 18.62 8.86 18.26
CA CYS A 225 19.41 8.28 17.19
C CYS A 225 20.89 8.23 17.63
N ASN A 226 21.45 7.04 17.76
CA ASN A 226 22.79 6.83 18.33
C ASN A 226 23.70 5.98 17.43
N GLY A 227 23.23 5.60 16.24
CA GLY A 227 24.00 4.81 15.28
C GLY A 227 24.05 3.30 15.59
N ALA A 228 23.40 2.84 16.65
CA ALA A 228 23.41 1.44 17.04
C ALA A 228 22.65 0.53 16.07
N ALA A 229 23.01 -0.75 16.08
CA ALA A 229 22.47 -1.77 15.19
C ALA A 229 20.96 -2.04 15.39
N ASN A 230 20.44 -1.90 16.61
CA ASN A 230 19.01 -2.02 16.94
C ASN A 230 18.15 -0.87 16.39
N GLN A 231 18.76 0.16 15.80
CA GLN A 231 18.08 1.26 15.11
C GLN A 231 18.23 1.18 13.59
N LYS A 232 18.83 0.11 13.06
CA LYS A 232 19.09 -0.04 11.62
C LYS A 232 18.11 -1.02 11.00
N TRP A 233 17.53 -0.63 9.88
CA TRP A 233 16.49 -1.37 9.18
C TRP A 233 16.83 -1.43 7.69
N VAL A 234 16.95 -2.64 7.16
CA VAL A 234 17.18 -2.90 5.73
C VAL A 234 15.87 -3.31 5.10
N LEU A 235 15.45 -2.55 4.08
CA LEU A 235 14.28 -2.93 3.28
C LEU A 235 14.65 -4.07 2.33
N THR A 236 14.05 -5.23 2.56
CA THR A 236 14.27 -6.46 1.79
C THR A 236 12.98 -6.84 1.07
N PRO A 237 12.98 -7.02 -0.27
CA PRO A 237 11.82 -7.56 -0.99
C PRO A 237 11.41 -8.98 -0.55
#